data_AF-A0A6G1RMQ5-F1
#
_entry.id   AF-A0A6G1RMQ5-F1
#
_cell.length_a   1.000
_cell.length_b   1.000
_cell.length_c   1.000
_cell.angle_alpha   90.00
_cell.angle_beta   90.00
_cell.angle_gamma   90.00
#
_symmetry.space_group_name_H-M   'P 1'
#
loop_
_entity.id
_entity.type
_entity.pdbx_description
1 polymer ?
#
loop_
_entity_poly.entity_id
_entity_poly.type
_entity_poly.pdbx_seq_one_letter_code
_entity_poly.pdbx_strand_id
1 'polypeptide(L)'
;AARSYAQGFLVGSDVVKKVSQVSLSHECTRAIMKLMYCPHCRGMSNVKPCNNYCLNVVKGCLANQADLNTEWKYLMDSLIVVADRIDGPYNVDTVIGTIHMRIAEAISNLQENKDSITAKVFQGCGNPKISTKGSSSEDKKRR
;
A
#
# COMPACT_ATOMS: atom_id res chain seq x y z
N ALA A 1 -3.17 1.12 6.77
CA ALA A 1 -2.22 2.10 6.22
C ALA A 1 -1.03 1.40 5.57
N ALA A 2 -0.13 0.79 6.34
CA ALA A 2 1.09 0.12 5.83
C ALA A 2 0.88 -0.80 4.62
N ARG A 3 -0.06 -1.76 4.73
CA ARG A 3 -0.37 -2.70 3.66
C ARG A 3 -0.83 -1.99 2.39
N SER A 4 -1.78 -1.06 2.51
CA SER A 4 -2.33 -0.30 1.40
C SER A 4 -1.27 0.58 0.74
N TYR A 5 -0.36 1.17 1.52
CA TYR A 5 0.76 1.97 1.02
C TYR A 5 1.72 1.12 0.17
N ALA A 6 2.13 -0.04 0.70
CA ALA A 6 2.96 -0.99 -0.05
C ALA A 6 2.27 -1.49 -1.33
N GLN A 7 0.98 -1.85 -1.23
CA GLN A 7 0.19 -2.29 -2.38
C GLN A 7 0.04 -1.19 -3.44
N GLY A 8 -0.15 0.07 -3.04
CA GLY A 8 -0.28 1.18 -3.98
C GLY A 8 1.00 1.37 -4.82
N PHE A 9 2.19 1.22 -4.22
CA PHE A 9 3.44 1.23 -5.00
C PHE A 9 3.60 0.03 -5.93
N LEU A 10 3.20 -1.17 -5.49
CA LEU A 10 3.22 -2.36 -6.35
C LEU A 10 2.33 -2.17 -7.58
N VAL A 11 1.11 -1.65 -7.37
CA VAL A 11 0.19 -1.32 -8.46
C VAL A 11 0.78 -0.24 -9.37
N GLY A 12 1.35 0.83 -8.81
CA GLY A 12 2.01 1.89 -9.59
C GLY A 12 3.14 1.35 -10.47
N SER A 13 3.98 0.47 -9.91
CA SER A 13 5.07 -0.21 -10.65
C SER A 13 4.53 -1.07 -11.79
N ASP A 14 3.48 -1.86 -11.53
CA ASP A 14 2.85 -2.72 -12.55
C ASP A 14 2.21 -1.90 -13.68
N VAL A 15 1.58 -0.77 -13.35
CA VAL A 15 1.02 0.15 -14.36
C VAL A 15 2.13 0.71 -15.24
N VAL A 16 3.21 1.25 -14.67
CA VAL A 16 4.34 1.78 -15.45
C VAL A 16 4.96 0.71 -16.34
N LYS A 17 5.14 -0.50 -15.81
CA LYS A 17 5.65 -1.65 -16.58
C LYS A 17 4.76 -2.03 -17.75
N LYS A 18 3.44 -2.02 -17.58
CA LYS A 18 2.50 -2.33 -18.67
C LYS A 18 2.43 -1.22 -19.72
N VAL A 19 2.43 0.04 -19.27
CA VAL A 19 2.37 1.21 -20.16
C VAL A 19 3.63 1.33 -21.02
N SER A 20 4.80 0.98 -20.49
CA SER A 20 6.06 1.02 -21.25
C SER A 20 6.16 -0.04 -22.36
N GLN A 21 5.29 -1.05 -22.34
CA GLN A 21 5.20 -2.08 -23.39
C GLN A 21 4.26 -1.69 -24.53
N VAL A 22 3.52 -0.58 -24.40
CA VAL A 22 2.63 -0.09 -25.46
C VAL A 22 3.47 0.48 -26.59
N SER A 23 3.37 -0.15 -27.77
CA SER A 23 4.07 0.30 -28.96
C SER A 23 3.48 1.61 -29.50
N LEU A 24 4.33 2.38 -30.20
CA LEU A 24 3.88 3.57 -30.92
C LEU A 24 3.00 3.17 -32.10
N SER A 25 1.96 3.96 -32.37
CA SER A 25 1.14 3.76 -33.55
C SER A 25 1.92 4.03 -34.85
N HIS A 26 1.38 3.54 -35.95
CA HIS A 26 1.93 3.80 -37.28
C HIS A 26 1.87 5.31 -37.63
N GLU A 27 0.82 6.00 -37.19
CA GLU A 27 0.66 7.46 -37.31
C GLU A 27 1.77 8.21 -36.56
N CYS A 28 2.03 7.81 -35.32
CA CYS A 28 3.11 8.39 -34.52
C CYS A 28 4.48 8.14 -35.18
N THR A 29 4.72 6.92 -35.65
CA THR A 29 5.97 6.56 -36.33
C THR A 29 6.22 7.43 -37.55
N ARG A 30 5.19 7.65 -38.38
CA ARG A 30 5.24 8.58 -39.52
C ARG A 30 5.50 10.02 -39.08
N ALA A 31 4.85 10.49 -38.02
CA ALA A 31 5.02 11.84 -37.50
C ALA A 31 6.44 12.07 -36.97
N ILE A 32 7.01 11.12 -36.23
CA ILE A 32 8.40 11.16 -35.76
C ILE A 32 9.39 11.13 -36.94
N MET A 33 9.15 10.29 -37.95
CA MET A 33 9.98 10.26 -39.16
C MET A 33 9.99 11.62 -39.86
N LYS A 34 8.83 12.25 -39.99
CA LYS A 34 8.69 13.61 -40.56
C LYS A 34 9.37 14.68 -39.72
N LEU A 35 9.31 14.55 -38.40
CA LEU A 35 9.95 15.46 -37.45
C LEU A 35 11.49 15.38 -37.55
N MET A 36 12.04 14.15 -37.52
CA MET A 36 13.47 13.93 -37.32
C MET A 36 14.26 13.76 -38.62
N TYR A 37 13.73 13.05 -39.61
CA TYR A 37 14.52 12.59 -40.77
C TYR A 37 14.17 13.28 -42.08
N CYS A 38 12.94 13.76 -42.27
CA CYS A 38 12.59 14.49 -43.49
C CYS A 38 13.45 15.74 -43.79
N PRO A 39 14.00 16.50 -42.82
CA PRO A 39 14.94 17.57 -43.11
C PRO A 39 16.19 17.08 -43.86
N HIS A 40 16.73 15.92 -43.48
CA HIS A 40 17.87 15.31 -44.16
C HIS A 40 17.55 14.96 -45.61
N CYS A 41 16.39 14.35 -45.86
CA CYS A 41 15.93 14.02 -47.21
C CYS A 41 15.72 15.25 -48.11
N ARG A 42 15.54 16.43 -47.50
CA ARG A 42 15.36 17.71 -48.19
C ARG A 42 16.64 18.56 -48.26
N GLY A 43 17.80 17.99 -47.91
CA GLY A 43 19.08 18.71 -47.93
C GLY A 43 19.29 19.68 -46.75
N MET A 44 18.45 19.62 -45.72
CA MET A 44 18.51 20.46 -44.52
C MET A 44 19.03 19.67 -43.31
N SER A 45 20.24 19.11 -43.40
CA SER A 45 20.79 18.19 -42.40
C SER A 45 21.15 18.83 -41.05
N ASN A 46 21.33 20.16 -40.99
CA ASN A 46 21.73 20.88 -39.77
C ASN A 46 20.56 21.54 -39.04
N VAL A 47 19.32 21.37 -39.53
CA VAL A 47 18.14 22.02 -38.95
C VAL A 47 17.55 21.15 -37.85
N LYS A 48 17.44 21.72 -36.65
CA LYS A 48 16.75 21.07 -35.52
C LYS A 48 15.24 21.31 -35.62
N PRO A 49 14.41 20.35 -35.18
CA PRO A 49 12.98 20.58 -35.09
C PRO A 49 12.64 21.73 -34.13
N CYS A 50 11.65 22.54 -34.51
CA CYS A 50 11.12 23.58 -33.64
C CYS A 50 10.56 22.96 -32.35
N ASN A 51 10.76 23.62 -31.21
CA ASN A 51 10.31 23.12 -29.90
C ASN A 51 8.79 22.78 -29.90
N ASN A 52 7.95 23.71 -30.33
CA ASN A 52 6.50 23.50 -30.41
C ASN A 52 6.10 22.38 -31.38
N TYR A 53 6.84 22.21 -32.49
CA TYR A 53 6.57 21.12 -33.44
C TYR A 53 6.89 19.77 -32.80
N CYS A 54 8.03 19.66 -32.12
CA CYS A 54 8.41 18.46 -31.36
C CYS A 54 7.37 18.13 -30.29
N LEU A 55 6.99 19.12 -29.46
CA LEU A 55 5.99 18.93 -28.42
C LEU A 55 4.65 18.44 -28.98
N ASN A 56 4.18 19.00 -30.10
CA ASN A 56 2.91 18.58 -30.71
C ASN A 56 2.97 17.14 -31.22
N VAL A 57 4.10 16.73 -31.83
CA VAL A 57 4.29 15.34 -32.27
C VAL A 57 4.31 14.39 -31.08
N VAL A 58 5.09 14.70 -30.04
CA VAL A 58 5.21 13.83 -28.86
C VAL A 58 3.90 13.74 -28.09
N LYS A 59 3.15 14.85 -27.94
CA LYS A 59 1.82 14.83 -27.32
C LYS A 59 0.84 13.94 -28.08
N GLY A 60 0.85 14.00 -29.41
CA GLY A 60 0.02 13.11 -30.23
C GLY A 60 0.42 11.64 -30.08
N CYS A 61 1.72 11.36 -30.04
CA CYS A 61 2.26 10.02 -29.84
C CYS A 61 1.93 9.41 -28.47
N LEU A 62 1.92 10.25 -27.43
CA LEU A 62 1.75 9.83 -26.03
C LEU A 62 0.35 10.15 -25.48
N ALA A 63 -0.64 10.38 -26.33
CA ALA A 63 -1.97 10.78 -25.90
C ALA A 63 -2.61 9.76 -24.95
N ASN A 64 -2.57 8.46 -25.29
CA ASN A 64 -3.11 7.39 -24.44
C ASN A 64 -2.37 7.28 -23.10
N GLN A 65 -1.07 7.54 -23.08
CA GLN A 65 -0.28 7.58 -21.85
C GLN A 65 -0.64 8.81 -21.00
N ALA A 66 -0.93 9.94 -21.65
CA ALA A 66 -1.34 11.16 -20.98
C ALA A 66 -2.72 11.04 -20.32
N ASP A 67 -3.62 10.20 -20.83
CA ASP A 67 -4.93 9.93 -20.21
C ASP A 67 -4.81 9.36 -18.79
N LEU A 68 -3.71 8.66 -18.48
CA LEU A 68 -3.45 8.12 -17.14
C LEU A 68 -3.05 9.18 -16.10
N ASN A 69 -2.69 10.39 -16.53
CA ASN A 69 -2.15 11.42 -15.64
C ASN A 69 -3.10 11.82 -14.51
N THR A 70 -4.42 11.80 -14.75
CA THR A 70 -5.42 12.12 -13.74
C THR A 70 -5.43 11.07 -12.63
N GLU A 71 -5.58 9.79 -12.98
CA GLU A 71 -5.58 8.68 -12.03
C GLU A 71 -4.23 8.50 -11.35
N TRP A 72 -3.13 8.73 -12.06
CA TRP A 72 -1.79 8.71 -11.50
C TRP A 72 -1.62 9.77 -10.41
N LYS A 73 -2.11 10.99 -10.64
CA LYS A 73 -2.11 12.04 -9.60
C LYS A 73 -2.94 11.61 -8.39
N TYR A 74 -4.15 11.10 -8.59
CA TYR A 74 -4.99 10.63 -7.50
C TYR A 74 -4.33 9.51 -6.67
N LEU A 75 -3.65 8.57 -7.33
CA LEU A 75 -2.88 7.53 -6.65
C LEU A 75 -1.76 8.14 -5.80
N MET A 76 -0.97 9.05 -6.37
CA MET A 76 0.15 9.69 -5.68
C MET A 76 -0.32 10.53 -4.49
N ASP A 77 -1.37 11.34 -4.68
CA ASP A 77 -1.95 12.17 -3.61
C ASP A 77 -2.50 11.28 -2.47
N SER A 78 -3.16 10.17 -2.83
CA SER A 78 -3.64 9.19 -1.85
C SER A 78 -2.51 8.51 -1.09
N LEU A 79 -1.40 8.18 -1.77
CA LEU A 79 -0.23 7.58 -1.15
C LEU A 79 0.41 8.54 -0.14
N ILE A 80 0.51 9.83 -0.45
CA ILE A 80 1.02 10.85 0.47
C ILE A 80 0.16 10.90 1.75
N VAL A 81 -1.17 10.92 1.61
CA VAL A 81 -2.08 10.91 2.78
C VAL A 81 -1.91 9.66 3.64
N VAL A 82 -1.64 8.49 3.03
CA VAL A 82 -1.38 7.26 3.79
C VAL A 82 0.01 7.29 4.44
N ALA A 83 1.00 7.91 3.80
CA ALA A 83 2.35 8.07 4.36
C ALA A 83 2.33 8.88 5.66
N ASP A 84 1.56 9.96 5.73
CA ASP A 84 1.41 10.77 6.96
C ASP A 84 0.89 9.94 8.15
N ARG A 85 0.01 8.97 7.87
CA ARG A 85 -0.49 8.03 8.91
C ARG A 85 0.55 6.98 9.31
N ILE A 86 1.49 6.67 8.43
CA ILE A 86 2.60 5.77 8.71
C ILE A 86 3.67 6.49 9.51
N ASP A 87 3.85 7.80 9.38
CA ASP A 87 4.86 8.57 10.13
C ASP A 87 4.34 9.13 11.47
N GLY A 88 3.02 9.13 11.66
CA GLY A 88 2.39 9.65 12.88
C GLY A 88 2.70 8.90 14.18
N PRO A 89 2.21 9.38 15.33
CA PRO A 89 2.49 8.82 16.67
C PRO A 89 1.95 7.40 16.90
N TYR A 90 1.08 6.91 16.01
CA TYR A 90 0.60 5.53 15.95
C TYR A 90 1.17 4.79 14.74
N ASN A 91 2.43 5.11 14.38
CA ASN A 91 3.11 4.44 13.30
C ASN A 91 3.24 2.94 13.53
N VAL A 92 3.45 2.24 12.43
CA VAL A 92 3.48 0.78 12.38
C VAL A 92 4.50 0.22 13.37
N ASP A 93 5.67 0.84 13.45
CA ASP A 93 6.77 0.41 14.31
C ASP A 93 6.44 0.59 15.79
N THR A 94 5.82 1.71 16.16
CA THR A 94 5.38 1.97 17.53
C THR A 94 4.28 1.00 17.93
N VAL A 95 3.27 0.81 17.09
CA VAL A 95 2.17 -0.11 17.41
C VAL A 95 2.70 -1.53 17.54
N ILE A 96 3.44 -2.04 16.54
CA ILE A 96 4.00 -3.41 16.57
C ILE A 96 4.96 -3.57 17.74
N GLY A 97 5.84 -2.60 17.95
CA GLY A 97 6.82 -2.61 19.03
C GLY A 97 6.18 -2.60 20.42
N THR A 98 5.00 -2.01 20.59
CA THR A 98 4.33 -1.89 21.91
C THR A 98 3.24 -2.93 22.19
N ILE A 99 2.94 -3.86 21.26
CA ILE A 99 1.89 -4.89 21.45
C ILE A 99 2.08 -5.66 22.76
N HIS A 100 3.31 -6.08 23.05
CA HIS A 100 3.60 -6.86 24.25
C HIS A 100 3.29 -6.09 25.55
N MET A 101 3.60 -4.78 25.58
CA MET A 101 3.26 -3.92 26.72
C MET A 101 1.75 -3.76 26.86
N ARG A 102 1.01 -3.59 25.75
CA ARG A 102 -0.45 -3.51 25.77
C ARG A 102 -1.12 -4.80 26.27
N ILE A 103 -0.56 -5.96 25.92
CA ILE A 103 -1.02 -7.25 26.45
C ILE A 103 -0.76 -7.33 27.95
N ALA A 104 0.43 -6.95 28.41
CA ALA A 104 0.77 -6.94 29.83
C ALA A 104 -0.14 -6.00 30.64
N GLU A 105 -0.40 -4.80 30.12
CA GLU A 105 -1.32 -3.81 30.70
C GLU A 105 -2.75 -4.37 30.81
N ALA A 106 -3.23 -5.04 29.75
CA ALA A 106 -4.55 -5.68 29.76
C ALA A 106 -4.64 -6.82 30.79
N ILE A 107 -3.58 -7.63 30.94
CA ILE A 107 -3.51 -8.68 31.96
C ILE A 107 -3.50 -8.07 33.37
N SER A 108 -2.70 -7.03 33.61
CA SER A 108 -2.67 -6.33 34.92
C SER A 108 -4.05 -5.77 35.26
N ASN A 109 -4.69 -5.09 34.30
CA ASN A 109 -6.02 -4.53 34.47
C ASN A 109 -7.07 -5.61 34.79
N LEU A 110 -7.00 -6.78 34.14
CA LEU A 110 -7.86 -7.92 34.47
C LEU A 110 -7.60 -8.47 35.87
N GLN A 111 -6.33 -8.56 36.27
CA GLN A 111 -5.95 -9.05 37.60
C GLN A 111 -6.42 -8.11 38.70
N GLU A 112 -6.23 -6.80 38.54
CA GLU A 112 -6.67 -5.77 39.48
C GLU A 112 -8.19 -5.72 39.63
N ASN A 113 -8.93 -5.95 38.53
CA ASN A 113 -10.38 -5.88 38.53
C ASN A 113 -11.06 -7.26 38.68
N LYS A 114 -10.28 -8.33 38.91
CA LYS A 114 -10.75 -9.73 38.90
C LYS A 114 -11.98 -9.94 39.78
N ASP A 115 -11.95 -9.46 41.01
CA ASP A 115 -13.00 -9.73 42.00
C ASP A 115 -14.29 -8.97 41.67
N SER A 116 -14.16 -7.71 41.26
CA SER A 116 -15.28 -6.87 40.82
C SER A 116 -15.96 -7.44 39.57
N ILE A 117 -15.16 -7.87 38.59
CA ILE A 117 -15.66 -8.54 37.38
C ILE A 117 -16.35 -9.85 37.76
N THR A 118 -15.72 -10.68 38.60
CA THR A 118 -16.28 -11.97 39.03
C THR A 118 -17.63 -11.80 39.74
N ALA A 119 -17.73 -10.83 40.66
CA ALA A 119 -18.97 -10.53 41.37
C ALA A 119 -20.10 -10.11 40.41
N LYS A 120 -19.81 -9.21 39.46
CA LYS A 120 -20.79 -8.78 38.44
C LYS A 120 -21.20 -9.92 37.53
N VAL A 121 -20.26 -10.78 37.13
CA VAL A 121 -20.55 -11.96 36.31
C VAL A 121 -21.43 -12.95 37.07
N PHE A 122 -21.15 -13.22 38.35
CA PHE A 122 -21.98 -14.13 39.15
C PHE A 122 -23.37 -13.59 39.41
N GLN A 123 -23.50 -12.27 39.60
CA GLN A 123 -24.79 -11.61 39.74
C GLN A 123 -25.63 -11.70 38.45
N GLY A 124 -25.00 -11.48 37.28
CA GLY A 124 -25.70 -11.49 36.00
C GLY A 124 -25.95 -12.88 35.40
N CYS A 125 -24.99 -13.79 35.55
CA CYS A 125 -24.99 -15.12 34.92
C CYS A 125 -25.29 -16.26 35.90
N GLY A 126 -25.32 -15.99 37.20
CA GLY A 126 -25.45 -17.00 38.26
C GLY A 126 -24.11 -17.55 38.74
N ASN A 127 -24.13 -18.17 39.93
CA ASN A 127 -22.93 -18.75 40.52
C ASN A 127 -22.51 -20.03 39.78
N PRO A 128 -21.23 -20.14 39.34
CA PRO A 128 -20.75 -21.34 38.69
C PRO A 128 -20.71 -22.53 39.66
N LYS A 129 -21.14 -23.70 39.20
CA LYS A 129 -20.99 -24.96 39.96
C LYS A 129 -19.55 -25.44 39.83
N ILE A 130 -18.75 -25.29 40.87
CA ILE A 130 -17.37 -25.81 40.91
C ILE A 130 -17.45 -27.34 40.98
N SER A 131 -17.17 -28.02 39.88
CA SER A 131 -17.03 -29.48 39.85
C SER A 131 -15.71 -29.88 40.51
N THR A 132 -15.78 -30.50 41.68
CA THR A 132 -14.64 -31.03 42.45
C THR A 132 -14.04 -32.30 41.84
N LYS A 133 -13.81 -32.35 40.53
CA LYS A 133 -12.91 -33.36 39.94
C LYS A 133 -11.52 -32.76 39.87
N GLY A 134 -10.79 -32.94 40.97
CA GLY A 134 -9.39 -32.57 41.09
C GLY A 134 -8.54 -33.20 39.99
N SER A 135 -7.57 -32.43 39.51
CA SER A 135 -6.36 -32.94 38.88
C SER A 135 -5.68 -33.91 39.85
N SER A 136 -5.90 -35.21 39.64
CA SER A 136 -5.20 -36.31 40.31
C SER A 136 -5.07 -37.47 39.34
N SER A 137 -4.04 -37.40 38.50
CA SER A 137 -3.57 -38.44 37.55
C SER A 137 -2.41 -37.81 36.78
N GLU A 138 -1.15 -38.24 36.80
CA GLU A 138 -0.51 -39.46 37.29
C GLU A 138 0.96 -39.11 37.61
N ASP A 139 1.40 -39.39 38.83
CA ASP A 139 2.84 -39.54 39.10
C ASP A 139 3.03 -40.66 40.13
N LYS A 140 2.80 -41.91 39.66
CA LYS A 140 3.15 -43.13 40.40
C LYS A 140 3.72 -44.18 39.45
N LYS A 141 5.06 -44.11 39.31
CA LYS A 141 5.97 -45.23 39.61
C LYS A 141 5.82 -46.48 38.74
N ARG A 142 6.54 -46.53 37.60
CA ARG A 142 7.03 -47.80 37.04
C ARG A 142 8.31 -48.18 37.76
N ARG A 143 8.25 -49.31 38.48
CA ARG A 143 9.37 -50.07 39.01
C ARG A 143 9.39 -51.40 38.27
#